data_AF-A0A428P9E0-F1
#
_entry.id   AF-A0A428P9E0-F1
#
_cell.length_a   1.000
_cell.length_b   1.000
_cell.length_c   1.000
_cell.angle_alpha   90.00
_cell.angle_beta   90.00
_cell.angle_gamma   90.00
#
_symmetry.space_group_name_H-M   'P 1'
#
loop_
_entity.id
_entity.type
_entity.pdbx_description
1 polymer ?
#
loop_
_entity_poly.entity_id
_entity_poly.type
_entity_poly.pdbx_seq_one_letter_code
_entity_poly.pdbx_strand_id
1 'polypeptide(L)'
;MPPAHKPVSPNRPVTLHPRSGANGNQGESSRLEFGESVKLSLADFKLDGLSTVDRTRAQNFVMIFNIIKICLLKPLADELAEFLPKAWEQSLPPKSSLPTEHGFYKRMRGTERNQKELYYPYWFFLAVTWGAFHPDLSPIRKDMAALWGLDSPHSFIFYPTGIPVGRHTALFHGGLQDPTPLCEIQRRAQGFKAAIEGAGNPSVIEAVKEYAPTLLNKAAHTDDMESLHRKLKDTHEQLQKTQGQLKETQKRLQETNDELQKTRKKLKNDTENSNKDLAAVNRRVDKVVDTCALVLSILTTPGGEKRKLNPEQDGA
;
A
#
# COMPACT_ATOMS: atom_id res chain seq x y z
N MET A 1 -7.60 5.94 -55.09
CA MET A 1 -6.66 6.95 -54.56
C MET A 1 -6.94 7.14 -53.08
N PRO A 2 -6.00 6.84 -52.17
CA PRO A 2 -6.20 7.07 -50.74
C PRO A 2 -6.04 8.56 -50.39
N PRO A 3 -6.72 9.07 -49.34
CA PRO A 3 -6.66 10.47 -48.98
C PRO A 3 -5.33 10.82 -48.30
N ALA A 4 -4.76 11.95 -48.71
CA ALA A 4 -3.50 12.48 -48.20
C ALA A 4 -3.60 12.85 -46.72
N HIS A 5 -2.73 12.27 -45.89
CA HIS A 5 -2.54 12.68 -44.50
C HIS A 5 -1.90 14.08 -44.44
N LYS A 6 -2.57 15.00 -43.73
CA LYS A 6 -2.01 16.32 -43.40
C LYS A 6 -0.88 16.18 -42.36
N PRO A 7 0.24 16.90 -42.51
CA PRO A 7 1.31 16.90 -41.53
C PRO A 7 0.88 17.60 -40.23
N VAL A 8 1.20 16.97 -39.10
CA VAL A 8 1.02 17.53 -37.74
C VAL A 8 2.13 18.54 -37.49
N SER A 9 1.76 19.78 -37.18
CA SER A 9 2.70 20.87 -36.86
C SER A 9 3.47 20.63 -35.56
N PRO A 10 4.75 21.05 -35.48
CA PRO A 10 5.54 20.95 -34.26
C PRO A 10 5.08 21.95 -33.20
N ASN A 11 5.06 21.50 -31.95
CA ASN A 11 4.65 22.24 -30.75
C ASN A 11 5.30 23.63 -30.63
N ARG A 12 4.48 24.65 -30.36
CA ARG A 12 4.94 26.00 -29.96
C ARG A 12 5.56 25.97 -28.55
N PRO A 13 6.60 26.79 -28.28
CA PRO A 13 7.10 27.01 -26.93
C PRO A 13 6.06 27.71 -26.06
N VAL A 14 5.90 27.22 -24.83
CA VAL A 14 4.97 27.75 -23.82
C VAL A 14 5.57 29.02 -23.21
N THR A 15 4.94 30.16 -23.44
CA THR A 15 5.27 31.43 -22.78
C THR A 15 4.69 31.44 -21.37
N LEU A 16 5.55 31.43 -20.34
CA LEU A 16 5.15 31.53 -18.94
C LEU A 16 4.93 33.00 -18.57
N HIS A 17 3.69 33.37 -18.23
CA HIS A 17 3.41 34.64 -17.56
C HIS A 17 3.37 34.44 -16.04
N PRO A 18 4.15 35.20 -15.26
CA PRO A 18 4.01 35.21 -13.80
C PRO A 18 2.69 35.91 -13.43
N ARG A 19 1.76 35.15 -12.86
CA ARG A 19 0.48 35.67 -12.36
C ARG A 19 0.73 36.38 -11.03
N SER A 20 0.86 37.71 -11.10
CA SER A 20 0.92 38.57 -9.92
C SER A 20 -0.47 38.66 -9.29
N GLY A 21 -0.69 37.93 -8.20
CA GLY A 21 -1.85 38.05 -7.32
C GLY A 21 -1.41 38.71 -6.02
N ALA A 22 -1.54 40.03 -5.95
CA ALA A 22 -1.32 40.78 -4.72
C ALA A 22 -2.53 40.59 -3.80
N ASN A 23 -2.29 40.04 -2.60
CA ASN A 23 -3.11 40.40 -1.44
C ASN A 23 -2.26 40.27 -0.17
N GLY A 24 -2.10 41.41 0.50
CA GLY A 24 -1.17 41.61 1.59
C GLY A 24 -1.59 40.91 2.86
N ASN A 25 -0.64 40.18 3.45
CA ASN A 25 -0.51 40.12 4.89
C ASN A 25 0.98 40.01 5.20
N GLN A 26 1.59 41.15 5.53
CA GLN A 26 3.00 41.26 5.92
C GLN A 26 3.14 40.74 7.36
N GLY A 27 3.11 39.42 7.52
CA GLY A 27 3.90 38.80 8.57
C GLY A 27 5.34 38.83 8.09
N GLU A 28 6.26 39.34 8.90
CA GLU A 28 7.70 39.41 8.64
C GLU A 28 8.25 38.06 8.20
N SER A 29 8.15 37.81 6.90
CA SER A 29 8.85 36.74 6.22
C SER A 29 10.29 37.17 6.28
N SER A 30 11.00 36.64 7.29
CA SER A 30 12.45 36.65 7.36
C SER A 30 12.92 36.16 6.01
N ARG A 31 13.26 37.13 5.16
CA ARG A 31 13.70 36.94 3.79
C ARG A 31 15.00 36.19 3.96
N LEU A 32 14.91 34.86 3.92
CA LEU A 32 16.02 33.94 4.07
C LEU A 32 17.16 34.49 3.23
N GLU A 33 18.16 35.07 3.88
CA GLU A 33 19.40 35.43 3.23
C GLU A 33 20.01 34.12 2.77
N PHE A 34 19.65 33.72 1.56
CA PHE A 34 20.19 32.53 0.91
C PHE A 34 21.66 32.83 0.63
N GLY A 35 22.51 32.64 1.63
CA GLY A 35 23.95 32.52 1.46
C GLY A 35 24.23 31.50 0.36
N GLU A 36 25.17 31.84 -0.53
CA GLU A 36 25.53 31.11 -1.76
C GLU A 36 24.40 30.26 -2.34
N SER A 37 23.61 30.87 -3.24
CA SER A 37 22.52 30.20 -3.95
C SER A 37 22.97 28.85 -4.50
N VAL A 38 22.19 27.79 -4.29
CA VAL A 38 22.41 26.48 -4.94
C VAL A 38 22.50 26.69 -6.46
N LYS A 39 23.62 26.26 -7.06
CA LYS A 39 23.89 26.42 -8.49
C LYS A 39 23.87 25.05 -9.18
N LEU A 40 22.98 24.95 -10.16
CA LEU A 40 23.03 23.92 -11.20
C LEU A 40 23.29 24.66 -12.52
N SER A 41 24.25 24.19 -13.29
CA SER A 41 24.71 24.82 -14.53
C SER A 41 24.71 23.81 -15.68
N LEU A 42 24.89 24.31 -16.90
CA LEU A 42 25.01 23.45 -18.08
C LEU A 42 26.31 22.64 -18.09
N ALA A 43 27.37 23.15 -17.45
CA ALA A 43 28.65 22.47 -17.39
C ALA A 43 28.57 21.13 -16.64
N ASP A 44 27.57 20.99 -15.76
CA ASP A 44 27.37 19.79 -14.96
C ASP A 44 26.86 18.60 -15.80
N PHE A 45 26.33 18.81 -17.01
CA PHE A 45 25.68 17.77 -17.83
C PHE A 45 26.58 17.08 -18.87
N LYS A 46 27.91 17.29 -18.84
CA LYS A 46 28.90 16.71 -19.79
C LYS A 46 28.40 16.65 -21.24
N LEU A 47 28.16 17.82 -21.83
CA LEU A 47 27.45 17.96 -23.11
C LEU A 47 28.32 17.72 -24.36
N ASP A 48 29.56 17.27 -24.20
CA ASP A 48 30.51 17.08 -25.29
C ASP A 48 30.06 15.96 -26.22
N GLY A 49 29.94 16.26 -27.52
CA GLY A 49 29.48 15.31 -28.54
C GLY A 49 27.98 15.03 -28.54
N LEU A 50 27.17 15.68 -27.69
CA LEU A 50 25.73 15.50 -27.67
C LEU A 50 24.99 16.33 -28.72
N SER A 51 23.78 15.89 -29.08
CA SER A 51 22.94 16.56 -30.06
C SER A 51 22.43 17.92 -29.58
N THR A 52 21.98 18.77 -30.51
CA THR A 52 21.31 20.03 -30.15
C THR A 52 20.07 19.80 -29.29
N VAL A 53 19.34 18.71 -29.53
CA VAL A 53 18.15 18.33 -28.75
C VAL A 53 18.52 18.03 -27.30
N ASP A 54 19.62 17.32 -27.07
CA ASP A 54 20.10 17.00 -25.72
C ASP A 54 20.56 18.27 -24.99
N ARG A 55 21.27 19.17 -25.68
CA ARG A 55 21.66 20.48 -25.12
C ARG A 55 20.44 21.31 -24.72
N THR A 56 19.40 21.37 -25.56
CA THR A 56 18.14 22.05 -25.24
C THR A 56 17.43 21.39 -24.04
N ARG A 57 17.46 20.06 -23.95
CA ARG A 57 16.88 19.36 -22.80
C ARG A 57 17.64 19.69 -21.51
N ALA A 58 18.97 19.68 -21.52
CA ALA A 58 19.79 20.09 -20.36
C ALA A 58 19.53 21.56 -19.96
N GLN A 59 19.33 22.46 -20.94
CA GLN A 59 18.90 23.84 -20.67
C GLN A 59 17.55 23.89 -19.96
N ASN A 60 16.58 23.08 -20.39
CA ASN A 60 15.28 23.00 -19.73
C ASN A 60 15.41 22.49 -18.29
N PHE A 61 16.28 21.51 -18.03
CA PHE A 61 16.58 21.05 -16.66
C PHE A 61 17.07 22.19 -15.77
N VAL A 62 18.11 22.92 -16.20
CA VAL A 62 18.68 24.05 -15.45
C VAL A 62 17.64 25.15 -15.23
N MET A 63 16.88 25.49 -16.26
CA MET A 63 15.84 26.52 -16.19
C MET A 63 14.76 26.15 -15.18
N ILE A 64 14.17 24.95 -15.28
CA ILE A 64 13.07 24.53 -14.41
C ILE A 64 13.58 24.34 -12.97
N PHE A 65 14.78 23.81 -12.77
CA PHE A 65 15.43 23.73 -11.46
C PHE A 65 15.52 25.11 -10.81
N ASN A 66 16.00 26.12 -11.55
CA ASN A 66 16.12 27.49 -11.04
C ASN A 66 14.77 28.11 -10.65
N ILE A 67 13.68 27.70 -11.30
CA ILE A 67 12.32 28.11 -10.92
C ILE A 67 11.90 27.43 -9.62
N ILE A 68 12.06 26.11 -9.49
CA ILE A 68 11.53 25.37 -8.33
C ILE A 68 12.40 25.48 -7.07
N LYS A 69 13.70 25.77 -7.20
CA LYS A 69 14.63 25.79 -6.06
C LYS A 69 14.27 26.84 -5.03
N ILE A 70 13.55 27.90 -5.42
CA ILE A 70 13.06 28.94 -4.52
C ILE A 70 11.98 28.42 -3.55
N CYS A 71 11.32 27.30 -3.90
CA CYS A 71 10.30 26.65 -3.09
C CYS A 71 10.85 25.45 -2.28
N LEU A 72 12.08 25.04 -2.55
CA LEU A 72 12.75 23.93 -1.86
C LEU A 72 13.50 24.46 -0.64
N LEU A 73 13.59 23.61 0.39
CA LEU A 73 14.59 23.81 1.43
C LEU A 73 15.98 23.69 0.80
N LYS A 74 16.94 24.52 1.23
CA LYS A 74 18.31 24.53 0.68
C LYS A 74 18.93 23.13 0.55
N PRO A 75 18.89 22.25 1.58
CA PRO A 75 19.47 20.90 1.46
C PRO A 75 18.80 20.04 0.38
N LEU A 76 17.49 20.19 0.17
CA LEU A 76 16.76 19.43 -0.86
C LEU A 76 17.03 19.98 -2.27
N ALA A 77 17.25 21.29 -2.38
CA ALA A 77 17.70 21.90 -3.63
C ALA A 77 19.12 21.44 -3.98
N ASP A 78 20.03 21.36 -2.99
CA ASP A 78 21.38 20.81 -3.16
C ASP A 78 21.33 19.34 -3.61
N GLU A 79 20.53 18.51 -2.93
CA GLU A 79 20.35 17.10 -3.28
C GLU A 79 19.79 16.93 -4.70
N LEU A 80 18.81 17.76 -5.09
CA LEU A 80 18.28 17.74 -6.45
C LEU A 80 19.33 18.19 -7.47
N ALA A 81 20.10 19.23 -7.18
CA ALA A 81 21.18 19.70 -8.05
C ALA A 81 22.25 18.63 -8.27
N GLU A 82 22.60 17.87 -7.22
CA GLU A 82 23.55 16.76 -7.31
C GLU A 82 22.98 15.55 -8.07
N PHE A 83 21.68 15.28 -7.90
CA PHE A 83 20.99 14.17 -8.54
C PHE A 83 20.92 14.30 -10.07
N LEU A 84 20.60 15.50 -10.58
CA LEU A 84 20.24 15.69 -12.00
C LEU A 84 21.35 15.33 -13.00
N PRO A 85 22.61 15.73 -12.81
CA PRO A 85 23.72 15.28 -13.66
C PRO A 85 23.90 13.76 -13.68
N LYS A 86 23.80 13.11 -12.51
CA LYS A 86 23.96 11.64 -12.40
C LYS A 86 22.82 10.92 -13.11
N ALA A 87 21.59 11.39 -12.93
CA ALA A 87 20.41 10.86 -13.59
C ALA A 87 20.48 11.03 -15.12
N TRP A 88 21.00 12.17 -15.57
CA TRP A 88 21.23 12.46 -16.98
C TRP A 88 22.21 11.48 -17.62
N GLU A 89 23.38 11.26 -17.00
CA GLU A 89 24.39 10.31 -17.50
C GLU A 89 23.84 8.88 -17.60
N GLN A 90 23.05 8.45 -16.60
CA GLN A 90 22.42 7.13 -16.60
C GLN A 90 21.35 6.96 -17.69
N SER A 91 20.83 8.07 -18.23
CA SER A 91 19.73 8.09 -19.20
C SER A 91 20.23 8.29 -20.64
N LEU A 92 21.53 8.44 -20.85
CA LEU A 92 22.16 8.71 -22.15
C LEU A 92 22.65 7.43 -22.86
N PRO A 93 22.34 7.22 -24.15
CA PRO A 93 21.18 7.77 -24.86
C PRO A 93 19.89 7.09 -24.38
N PRO A 94 18.73 7.76 -24.45
CA PRO A 94 17.45 7.13 -24.15
C PRO A 94 17.20 6.06 -25.22
N LYS A 95 17.55 4.81 -24.91
CA LYS A 95 17.29 3.65 -25.79
C LYS A 95 15.80 3.49 -26.09
N SER A 96 14.93 4.07 -25.25
CA SER A 96 13.49 4.09 -25.40
C SER A 96 12.95 5.51 -25.61
N SER A 97 12.06 5.68 -26.58
CA SER A 97 11.28 6.91 -26.74
C SER A 97 10.20 7.04 -25.66
N LEU A 98 9.81 5.92 -25.04
CA LEU A 98 8.68 5.83 -24.13
C LEU A 98 9.11 6.00 -22.66
N PRO A 99 8.40 6.82 -21.86
CA PRO A 99 8.64 6.95 -20.41
C PRO A 99 8.50 5.62 -19.66
N THR A 100 7.59 4.75 -20.10
CA THR A 100 7.23 3.49 -19.43
C THR A 100 8.39 2.50 -19.33
N GLU A 101 9.34 2.60 -20.25
CA GLU A 101 10.53 1.74 -20.29
C GLU A 101 11.66 2.27 -19.40
N HIS A 102 11.57 3.53 -18.96
CA HIS A 102 12.60 4.18 -18.16
C HIS A 102 12.69 3.61 -16.75
N GLY A 103 13.91 3.41 -16.24
CA GLY A 103 14.13 2.84 -14.90
C GLY A 103 13.48 3.65 -13.78
N PHE A 104 13.53 4.98 -13.84
CA PHE A 104 12.82 5.84 -12.86
C PHE A 104 11.31 5.65 -12.91
N TYR A 105 10.73 5.48 -14.10
CA TYR A 105 9.29 5.23 -14.23
C TYR A 105 8.90 3.91 -13.58
N LYS A 106 9.65 2.84 -13.87
CA LYS A 106 9.43 1.51 -13.29
C LYS A 106 9.54 1.51 -11.77
N ARG A 107 10.53 2.20 -11.21
CA ARG A 107 10.70 2.40 -9.76
C ARG A 107 9.51 3.14 -9.15
N MET A 108 9.08 4.25 -9.74
CA MET A 108 7.93 5.02 -9.25
C MET A 108 6.60 4.26 -9.35
N ARG A 109 6.45 3.39 -10.35
CA ARG A 109 5.26 2.51 -10.49
C ARG A 109 5.33 1.26 -9.63
N GLY A 110 6.50 0.95 -9.05
CA GLY A 110 6.72 -0.25 -8.26
C GLY A 110 6.76 -1.54 -9.08
N THR A 111 6.99 -1.47 -10.40
CA THR A 111 6.98 -2.65 -11.28
C THR A 111 8.21 -3.54 -11.11
N GLU A 112 9.31 -3.02 -10.55
CA GLU A 112 10.55 -3.78 -10.33
C GLU A 112 10.69 -4.38 -8.92
N ARG A 113 10.10 -3.73 -7.90
CA ARG A 113 10.40 -4.03 -6.48
C ARG A 113 9.18 -4.23 -5.59
N ASN A 114 7.97 -4.35 -6.16
CA ASN A 114 6.68 -4.43 -5.43
C ASN A 114 6.36 -3.23 -4.52
N GLN A 115 7.24 -2.22 -4.41
CA GLN A 115 7.03 -0.98 -3.67
C GLN A 115 7.24 0.21 -4.60
N LYS A 116 6.34 1.19 -4.52
CA LYS A 116 6.45 2.45 -5.28
C LYS A 116 7.49 3.35 -4.61
N GLU A 117 8.51 3.74 -5.37
CA GLU A 117 9.50 4.75 -4.93
C GLU A 117 9.06 6.13 -5.45
N LEU A 118 8.15 6.82 -4.74
CA LEU A 118 7.58 8.11 -5.13
C LEU A 118 8.55 9.29 -4.85
N TYR A 119 9.79 9.15 -5.31
CA TYR A 119 10.86 10.10 -5.06
C TYR A 119 10.71 11.33 -5.96
N TYR A 120 10.71 12.54 -5.37
CA TYR A 120 10.49 13.76 -6.13
C TYR A 120 11.54 14.01 -7.23
N PRO A 121 12.85 13.77 -7.02
CA PRO A 121 13.83 13.88 -8.09
C PRO A 121 13.55 12.96 -9.30
N TYR A 122 13.01 11.76 -9.07
CA TYR A 122 12.57 10.89 -10.17
C TYR A 122 11.40 11.52 -10.93
N TRP A 123 10.38 11.99 -10.21
CA TRP A 123 9.25 12.69 -10.82
C TRP A 123 9.71 13.89 -11.64
N PHE A 124 10.53 14.76 -11.05
CA PHE A 124 11.08 15.94 -11.69
C PHE A 124 11.82 15.57 -12.97
N PHE A 125 12.70 14.56 -12.91
CA PHE A 125 13.46 14.12 -14.08
C PHE A 125 12.57 13.64 -15.22
N LEU A 126 11.58 12.79 -14.93
CA LEU A 126 10.62 12.31 -15.92
C LEU A 126 9.79 13.46 -16.50
N ALA A 127 9.33 14.38 -15.65
CA ALA A 127 8.49 15.49 -16.05
C ALA A 127 9.24 16.49 -16.94
N VAL A 128 10.52 16.77 -16.68
CA VAL A 128 11.33 17.63 -17.55
C VAL A 128 11.66 16.93 -18.88
N THR A 129 11.93 15.63 -18.85
CA THR A 129 12.37 14.88 -20.04
C THR A 129 11.26 14.68 -21.07
N TRP A 130 10.06 14.29 -20.62
CA TRP A 130 8.92 13.97 -21.50
C TRP A 130 7.78 15.00 -21.44
N GLY A 131 7.89 15.98 -20.54
CA GLY A 131 6.84 16.95 -20.26
C GLY A 131 5.92 16.48 -19.14
N ALA A 132 5.60 17.40 -18.22
CA ALA A 132 4.73 17.12 -17.07
C ALA A 132 3.35 16.56 -17.47
N PHE A 133 2.88 16.84 -18.69
CA PHE A 133 1.58 16.42 -19.23
C PHE A 133 1.58 15.08 -19.96
N HIS A 134 2.73 14.41 -20.07
CA HIS A 134 2.78 13.17 -20.83
C HIS A 134 1.72 12.18 -20.31
N PRO A 135 0.88 11.57 -21.18
CA PRO A 135 -0.21 10.69 -20.77
C PRO A 135 0.26 9.55 -19.87
N ASP A 136 1.41 8.95 -20.21
CA ASP A 136 2.00 7.85 -19.43
C ASP A 136 2.42 8.25 -18.02
N LEU A 137 2.67 9.54 -17.78
CA LEU A 137 3.01 10.07 -16.45
C LEU A 137 1.77 10.36 -15.59
N SER A 138 0.54 10.21 -16.13
CA SER A 138 -0.72 10.43 -15.40
C SER A 138 -0.85 9.59 -14.12
N PRO A 139 -0.54 8.29 -14.12
CA PRO A 139 -0.62 7.48 -12.90
C PRO A 139 0.36 7.96 -11.82
N ILE A 140 1.57 8.33 -12.21
CA ILE A 140 2.60 8.90 -11.33
C ILE A 140 2.11 10.21 -10.71
N ARG A 141 1.54 11.12 -11.52
CA ARG A 141 1.00 12.39 -11.02
C ARG A 141 -0.08 12.19 -9.96
N LYS A 142 -0.98 11.22 -10.17
CA LYS A 142 -2.02 10.86 -9.19
C LYS A 142 -1.41 10.33 -7.89
N ASP A 143 -0.40 9.46 -8.01
CA ASP A 143 0.31 8.90 -6.85
C ASP A 143 1.03 10.00 -6.05
N MET A 144 1.74 10.93 -6.72
CA MET A 144 2.41 12.08 -6.07
C MET A 144 1.40 13.04 -5.42
N ALA A 145 0.28 13.30 -6.09
CA ALA A 145 -0.79 14.15 -5.55
C ALA A 145 -1.40 13.56 -4.27
N ALA A 146 -1.67 12.25 -4.27
CA ALA A 146 -2.13 11.54 -3.08
C ALA A 146 -1.09 11.60 -1.95
N LEU A 147 0.20 11.42 -2.26
CA LEU A 147 1.30 11.52 -1.28
C LEU A 147 1.39 12.91 -0.66
N TRP A 148 1.20 13.97 -1.46
CA TRP A 148 1.27 15.36 -0.98
C TRP A 148 -0.02 15.85 -0.33
N GLY A 149 -1.13 15.14 -0.49
CA GLY A 149 -2.45 15.59 -0.03
C GLY A 149 -2.89 16.87 -0.75
N LEU A 150 -2.49 17.03 -2.01
CA LEU A 150 -2.82 18.19 -2.84
C LEU A 150 -3.46 17.70 -4.14
N ASP A 151 -4.44 18.42 -4.63
CA ASP A 151 -4.93 18.20 -5.99
C ASP A 151 -3.77 18.40 -6.96
N SER A 152 -3.51 17.40 -7.78
CA SER A 152 -2.41 17.42 -8.75
C SER A 152 -2.56 18.66 -9.64
N PRO A 153 -1.70 19.69 -9.56
CA PRO A 153 -1.83 20.79 -10.48
C PRO A 153 -1.51 20.25 -11.86
N HIS A 154 -2.46 20.46 -12.76
CA HIS A 154 -2.45 19.76 -14.02
C HIS A 154 -1.37 20.24 -14.97
N SER A 155 -0.70 21.37 -14.68
CA SER A 155 0.01 22.11 -15.72
C SER A 155 1.49 22.43 -15.56
N PHE A 156 2.09 22.26 -14.38
CA PHE A 156 3.47 22.70 -14.16
C PHE A 156 4.26 21.76 -13.25
N ILE A 157 5.58 21.71 -13.46
CA ILE A 157 6.51 21.09 -12.51
C ILE A 157 6.67 22.09 -11.36
N PHE A 158 6.23 21.71 -10.18
CA PHE A 158 6.29 22.55 -8.99
C PHE A 158 6.66 21.66 -7.80
N TYR A 159 7.27 22.29 -6.80
CA TYR A 159 7.39 21.71 -5.49
C TYR A 159 6.40 22.40 -4.56
N PRO A 160 5.54 21.66 -3.83
CA PRO A 160 4.51 22.27 -3.01
C PRO A 160 5.07 23.16 -1.90
N THR A 161 4.50 24.36 -1.80
CA THR A 161 4.86 25.38 -0.79
C THR A 161 3.97 25.28 0.45
N GLY A 162 4.46 25.73 1.60
CA GLY A 162 3.67 25.76 2.85
C GLY A 162 3.58 24.41 3.56
N ILE A 163 4.38 23.44 3.15
CA ILE A 163 4.54 22.18 3.86
C ILE A 163 5.42 22.42 5.10
N PRO A 164 5.12 21.84 6.27
CA PRO A 164 6.01 21.90 7.42
C PRO A 164 7.40 21.35 7.09
N VAL A 165 8.48 21.99 7.56
CA VAL A 165 9.88 21.60 7.25
C VAL A 165 10.15 20.11 7.43
N GLY A 166 9.66 19.50 8.53
CA GLY A 166 9.82 18.05 8.77
C GLY A 166 9.14 17.14 7.75
N ARG A 167 8.12 17.65 7.02
CA ARG A 167 7.44 16.94 5.94
C ARG A 167 8.11 17.11 4.58
N HIS A 168 8.85 18.20 4.37
CA HIS A 168 9.54 18.41 3.09
C HIS A 168 10.45 17.24 2.77
N THR A 169 11.30 16.82 3.71
CA THR A 169 12.23 15.70 3.51
C THR A 169 11.50 14.39 3.22
N ALA A 170 10.51 14.01 4.05
CA ALA A 170 9.75 12.77 3.83
C ALA A 170 9.07 12.73 2.46
N LEU A 171 8.43 13.84 2.05
CA LEU A 171 7.75 13.94 0.77
C LEU A 171 8.72 13.99 -0.42
N PHE A 172 9.88 14.61 -0.23
CA PHE A 172 10.95 14.63 -1.23
C PHE A 172 11.47 13.23 -1.48
N HIS A 173 11.71 12.43 -0.42
CA HIS A 173 12.20 11.05 -0.45
C HIS A 173 11.16 9.99 -0.81
N GLY A 174 9.89 10.37 -0.99
CA GLY A 174 8.80 9.42 -1.24
C GLY A 174 8.48 8.54 -0.03
N GLY A 175 8.93 8.93 1.16
CA GLY A 175 8.64 8.22 2.40
C GLY A 175 7.15 8.29 2.72
N LEU A 176 6.56 7.15 3.12
CA LEU A 176 5.25 7.18 3.75
C LEU A 176 5.35 8.04 5.00
N GLN A 177 4.29 8.80 5.25
CA GLN A 177 4.16 9.56 6.47
C GLN A 177 4.25 8.58 7.65
N ASP A 178 5.31 8.65 8.46
CA ASP A 178 5.20 8.14 9.82
C ASP A 178 4.05 8.93 10.47
N PRO A 179 3.02 8.25 11.03
CA PRO A 179 1.89 8.94 11.62
C PRO A 179 2.44 9.97 12.60
N THR A 180 1.98 11.23 12.46
CA THR A 180 2.48 12.36 13.26
C THR A 180 2.57 11.89 14.71
N PRO A 181 3.76 11.85 15.32
CA PRO A 181 3.92 11.27 16.64
C PRO A 181 2.93 11.92 17.61
N LEU A 182 2.25 11.11 18.42
CA LEU A 182 1.20 11.58 19.32
C LEU A 182 1.69 12.74 20.22
N CYS A 183 2.97 12.73 20.59
CA CYS A 183 3.61 13.78 21.37
C CYS A 183 3.66 15.14 20.65
N GLU A 184 3.78 15.16 19.31
CA GLU A 184 3.76 16.38 18.52
C GLU A 184 2.34 16.92 18.38
N ILE A 185 1.36 16.04 18.19
CA ILE A 185 -0.07 16.40 18.23
C ILE A 185 -0.41 17.01 19.58
N GLN A 186 0.03 16.38 20.68
CA GLN A 186 -0.20 16.86 22.04
C GLN A 186 0.48 18.20 22.30
N ARG A 187 1.72 18.39 21.84
CA ARG A 187 2.43 19.68 21.95
C ARG A 187 1.72 20.78 21.18
N ARG A 188 1.20 20.50 19.98
CA ARG A 188 0.40 21.47 19.21
C ARG A 188 -0.89 21.81 19.95
N ALA A 189 -1.61 20.81 20.46
CA ALA A 189 -2.82 21.02 21.25
C ALA A 189 -2.55 21.85 22.52
N GLN A 190 -1.43 21.61 23.20
CA GLN A 190 -0.99 22.40 24.34
C GLN A 190 -0.60 23.83 23.96
N GLY A 191 0.06 24.03 22.81
CA GLY A 191 0.36 25.36 22.28
C GLY A 191 -0.90 26.15 21.96
N PHE A 192 -1.91 25.52 21.35
CA PHE A 192 -3.23 26.12 21.16
C PHE A 192 -3.90 26.47 22.49
N LYS A 193 -3.83 25.55 23.47
CA LYS A 193 -4.36 25.80 24.81
C LYS A 193 -3.68 27.01 25.49
N ALA A 194 -2.35 27.07 25.46
CA ALA A 194 -1.59 28.17 26.03
C ALA A 194 -1.84 29.51 25.32
N ALA A 195 -2.05 29.49 23.99
CA ALA A 195 -2.42 30.69 23.24
C ALA A 195 -3.82 31.22 23.63
N ILE A 196 -4.76 30.31 23.92
CA ILE A 196 -6.09 30.67 24.44
C ILE A 196 -5.98 31.25 25.86
N GLU A 197 -5.19 30.62 26.72
CA GLU A 197 -4.99 31.07 28.11
C GLU A 197 -4.22 32.41 28.20
N GLY A 198 -3.24 32.63 27.32
CA GLY A 198 -2.41 33.84 27.27
C GLY A 198 -3.09 35.07 26.68
N ALA A 199 -4.21 34.91 25.97
CA ALA A 199 -4.96 36.03 25.37
C ALA A 199 -5.79 36.84 26.40
N GLY A 200 -5.70 36.53 27.70
CA GLY A 200 -6.35 37.30 28.76
C GLY A 200 -7.82 36.94 29.00
N ASN A 201 -8.17 35.66 28.83
CA ASN A 201 -9.55 35.17 28.97
C ASN A 201 -10.59 35.97 28.17
N PRO A 202 -10.45 36.23 26.85
CA PRO A 202 -11.66 36.31 26.06
C PRO A 202 -12.37 34.97 26.29
N SER A 203 -13.64 35.01 26.67
CA SER A 203 -14.40 33.78 26.82
C SER A 203 -14.13 32.93 25.58
N VAL A 204 -13.92 31.61 25.73
CA VAL A 204 -13.77 30.71 24.56
C VAL A 204 -14.89 30.97 23.55
N ILE A 205 -16.06 31.41 24.02
CA ILE A 205 -17.22 31.83 23.24
C ILE A 205 -16.97 33.11 22.42
N GLU A 206 -16.21 34.08 22.93
CA GLU A 206 -15.93 35.39 22.32
C GLU A 206 -14.83 35.30 21.27
N ALA A 207 -13.73 34.60 21.57
CA ALA A 207 -12.69 34.30 20.60
C ALA A 207 -13.20 33.39 19.46
N VAL A 208 -14.06 32.40 19.78
CA VAL A 208 -14.77 31.60 18.78
C VAL A 208 -15.81 32.46 18.04
N LYS A 209 -16.54 33.37 18.68
CA LYS A 209 -17.49 34.24 17.97
C LYS A 209 -16.82 35.20 16.98
N GLU A 210 -15.65 35.73 17.31
CA GLU A 210 -14.99 36.76 16.49
C GLU A 210 -14.12 36.15 15.38
N TYR A 211 -13.39 35.07 15.68
CA TYR A 211 -12.46 34.45 14.73
C TYR A 211 -13.02 33.21 14.04
N ALA A 212 -13.98 32.49 14.64
CA ALA A 212 -14.52 31.30 13.99
C ALA A 212 -15.35 31.63 12.74
N PRO A 213 -16.11 32.73 12.59
CA PRO A 213 -16.80 33.01 11.33
C PRO A 213 -15.84 33.32 10.18
N THR A 214 -14.70 33.93 10.44
CA THR A 214 -13.66 34.21 9.43
C THR A 214 -12.85 32.97 9.09
N LEU A 215 -12.54 32.12 10.08
CA LEU A 215 -11.91 30.81 9.88
C LEU A 215 -12.87 29.79 9.24
N LEU A 216 -14.16 29.82 9.62
CA LEU A 216 -15.22 29.05 8.99
C LEU A 216 -15.48 29.58 7.60
N ASN A 217 -15.66 30.88 7.32
CA ASN A 217 -15.87 31.37 5.95
C ASN A 217 -14.67 31.09 5.03
N LYS A 218 -13.47 30.92 5.58
CA LYS A 218 -12.27 30.51 4.85
C LYS A 218 -12.14 28.98 4.70
N ALA A 219 -12.74 28.20 5.60
CA ALA A 219 -12.86 26.73 5.53
C ALA A 219 -14.18 26.25 4.90
N ALA A 220 -15.14 27.16 4.71
CA ALA A 220 -16.47 26.95 4.20
C ALA A 220 -16.49 27.40 2.75
N HIS A 221 -15.80 26.64 1.91
CA HIS A 221 -16.57 26.05 0.84
C HIS A 221 -17.47 25.00 1.49
N THR A 222 -18.68 25.44 1.86
CA THR A 222 -19.69 24.68 2.62
C THR A 222 -20.05 23.34 2.00
N ASP A 223 -19.81 23.19 0.69
CA ASP A 223 -20.00 21.94 -0.04
C ASP A 223 -19.11 20.80 0.49
N ASP A 224 -17.90 21.11 0.97
CA ASP A 224 -16.95 20.10 1.46
C ASP A 224 -17.37 19.54 2.82
N MET A 225 -17.94 20.36 3.70
CA MET A 225 -18.43 19.91 5.01
C MET A 225 -19.72 19.10 4.91
N GLU A 226 -20.68 19.52 4.08
CA GLU A 226 -21.87 18.70 3.83
C GLU A 226 -21.52 17.39 3.13
N SER A 227 -20.61 17.42 2.15
CA SER A 227 -20.08 16.23 1.48
C SER A 227 -19.39 15.30 2.46
N LEU A 228 -18.58 15.83 3.37
CA LEU A 228 -17.93 15.06 4.42
C LEU A 228 -18.95 14.44 5.39
N HIS A 229 -19.98 15.20 5.79
CA HIS A 229 -21.03 14.69 6.67
C HIS A 229 -21.84 13.58 6.01
N ARG A 230 -22.17 13.71 4.71
CA ARG A 230 -22.81 12.64 3.93
C ARG A 230 -21.92 11.41 3.83
N LYS A 231 -20.64 11.58 3.48
CA LYS A 231 -19.68 10.47 3.41
C LYS A 231 -19.51 9.76 4.77
N LEU A 232 -19.50 10.52 5.86
CA LEU A 232 -19.40 9.97 7.21
C LEU A 232 -20.66 9.18 7.57
N LYS A 233 -21.84 9.70 7.25
CA LYS A 233 -23.11 9.00 7.43
C LYS A 233 -23.18 7.71 6.60
N ASP A 234 -22.83 7.78 5.32
CA ASP A 234 -22.79 6.61 4.42
C ASP A 234 -21.82 5.55 4.95
N THR A 235 -20.64 5.97 5.41
CA THR A 235 -19.64 5.08 6.02
C THR A 235 -20.18 4.45 7.30
N HIS A 236 -20.88 5.22 8.14
CA HIS A 236 -21.51 4.70 9.35
C HIS A 236 -22.59 3.66 9.05
N GLU A 237 -23.44 3.90 8.05
CA GLU A 237 -24.46 2.96 7.59
C GLU A 237 -23.83 1.67 7.03
N GLN A 238 -22.75 1.79 6.25
CA GLN A 238 -21.99 0.63 5.77
C GLN A 238 -21.36 -0.17 6.91
N LEU A 239 -20.84 0.50 7.93
CA LEU A 239 -20.27 -0.14 9.11
C LEU A 239 -21.35 -0.92 9.88
N GLN A 240 -22.53 -0.32 10.09
CA GLN A 240 -23.66 -1.00 10.73
C GLN A 240 -24.13 -2.22 9.94
N LYS A 241 -24.22 -2.10 8.61
CA LYS A 241 -24.56 -3.23 7.73
C LYS A 241 -23.53 -4.36 7.84
N THR A 242 -22.25 -4.02 7.81
CA THR A 242 -21.14 -4.98 7.93
C THR A 242 -21.17 -5.67 9.30
N GLN A 243 -21.44 -4.92 10.37
CA GLN A 243 -21.57 -5.47 11.71
C GLN A 243 -22.77 -6.43 11.83
N GLY A 244 -23.88 -6.13 11.16
CA GLY A 244 -25.03 -7.03 11.04
C GLY A 244 -24.67 -8.33 10.31
N GLN A 245 -23.99 -8.23 9.17
CA GLN A 245 -23.52 -9.41 8.41
C GLN A 245 -22.53 -10.26 9.20
N LEU A 246 -21.65 -9.63 9.98
CA LEU A 246 -20.70 -10.33 10.85
C LEU A 246 -21.42 -11.12 11.95
N LYS A 247 -22.42 -10.53 12.61
CA LYS A 247 -23.26 -11.21 13.61
C LYS A 247 -24.00 -12.41 13.03
N GLU A 248 -24.58 -12.27 11.84
CA GLU A 248 -25.26 -13.37 11.15
C GLU A 248 -24.29 -14.50 10.77
N THR A 249 -23.09 -14.15 10.28
CA THR A 249 -22.04 -15.13 9.97
C THR A 249 -21.58 -15.88 11.23
N GLN A 250 -21.42 -15.17 12.34
CA GLN A 250 -21.07 -15.78 13.63
C GLN A 250 -22.16 -16.75 14.12
N LYS A 251 -23.44 -16.40 13.94
CA LYS A 251 -24.57 -17.29 14.27
C LYS A 251 -24.53 -18.57 13.43
N ARG A 252 -24.35 -18.45 12.11
CA ARG A 252 -24.22 -19.61 11.20
C ARG A 252 -23.03 -20.50 11.54
N LEU A 253 -21.90 -19.90 11.93
CA LEU A 253 -20.73 -20.64 12.38
C LEU A 253 -21.04 -21.45 13.65
N GLN A 254 -21.76 -20.86 14.60
CA GLN A 254 -22.18 -21.55 15.82
C GLN A 254 -23.11 -22.73 15.51
N GLU A 255 -24.11 -22.52 14.65
CA GLU A 255 -25.04 -23.58 14.22
C GLU A 255 -24.29 -24.74 13.54
N THR A 256 -23.37 -24.43 12.64
CA THR A 256 -22.52 -25.43 11.96
C THR A 256 -21.65 -26.20 12.96
N ASN A 257 -21.08 -25.51 13.94
CA ASN A 257 -20.27 -26.15 14.98
C ASN A 257 -21.11 -27.10 15.86
N ASP A 258 -22.34 -26.72 16.19
CA ASP A 258 -23.26 -27.57 16.94
C ASP A 258 -23.67 -28.82 16.14
N GLU A 259 -23.91 -28.70 14.84
CA GLU A 259 -24.16 -29.84 13.94
C GLU A 259 -22.94 -30.76 13.82
N LEU A 260 -21.74 -30.19 13.71
CA LEU A 260 -20.49 -30.95 13.67
C LEU A 260 -20.27 -31.72 14.97
N GLN A 261 -20.56 -31.11 16.12
CA GLN A 261 -20.52 -31.80 17.41
C GLN A 261 -21.53 -32.95 17.50
N LYS A 262 -22.77 -32.77 17.03
CA LYS A 262 -23.79 -33.83 16.97
C LYS A 262 -23.31 -34.99 16.10
N THR A 263 -22.77 -34.69 14.92
CA THR A 263 -22.23 -35.70 13.98
C THR A 263 -21.06 -36.46 14.60
N ARG A 264 -20.14 -35.76 15.26
CA ARG A 264 -19.01 -36.38 15.98
C ARG A 264 -19.47 -37.33 17.09
N LYS A 265 -20.50 -36.95 17.86
CA LYS A 265 -21.08 -37.81 18.90
C LYS A 265 -21.71 -39.07 18.29
N LYS A 266 -22.48 -38.92 17.20
CA LYS A 266 -23.07 -40.04 16.48
C LYS A 266 -22.00 -41.02 15.97
N LEU A 267 -20.97 -40.50 15.28
CA LEU A 267 -19.88 -41.31 14.76
C LEU A 267 -19.13 -42.06 15.87
N LYS A 268 -18.92 -41.41 17.03
CA LYS A 268 -18.31 -42.05 18.20
C LYS A 268 -19.15 -43.22 18.71
N ASN A 269 -20.47 -43.04 18.82
CA ASN A 269 -21.37 -44.10 19.23
C ASN A 269 -21.41 -45.26 18.22
N ASP A 270 -21.46 -44.96 16.92
CA ASP A 270 -21.48 -45.97 15.87
C ASP A 270 -20.18 -46.78 15.85
N THR A 271 -19.03 -46.12 16.08
CA THR A 271 -17.72 -46.78 16.20
C THR A 271 -17.67 -47.67 17.44
N GLU A 272 -18.19 -47.20 18.58
CA GLU A 272 -18.23 -47.99 19.81
C GLU A 272 -19.11 -49.24 19.65
N ASN A 273 -20.27 -49.11 19.00
CA ASN A 273 -21.14 -50.23 18.68
C ASN A 273 -20.46 -51.22 17.74
N SER A 274 -19.84 -50.73 16.66
CA SER A 274 -19.09 -51.58 15.72
C SER A 274 -17.95 -52.33 16.39
N ASN A 275 -17.24 -51.70 17.34
CA ASN A 275 -16.21 -52.36 18.13
C ASN A 275 -16.78 -53.45 19.06
N LYS A 276 -17.95 -53.22 19.67
CA LYS A 276 -18.64 -54.23 20.47
C LYS A 276 -19.06 -55.43 19.61
N ASP A 277 -19.59 -55.18 18.43
CA ASP A 277 -19.98 -56.23 17.48
C ASP A 277 -18.77 -57.02 16.99
N LEU A 278 -17.66 -56.34 16.66
CA LEU A 278 -16.41 -56.98 16.27
C LEU A 278 -15.86 -57.88 17.40
N ALA A 279 -15.87 -57.39 18.65
CA ALA A 279 -15.47 -58.19 19.80
C ALA A 279 -16.38 -59.42 20.00
N ALA A 280 -17.68 -59.29 19.75
CA ALA A 280 -18.61 -60.42 19.80
C ALA A 280 -18.35 -61.45 18.69
N VAL A 281 -18.03 -61.00 17.47
CA VAL A 281 -17.65 -61.87 16.34
C VAL A 281 -16.35 -62.60 16.64
N ASN A 282 -15.31 -61.91 17.11
CA ASN A 282 -14.03 -62.55 17.47
C ASN A 282 -14.22 -63.67 18.50
N ARG A 283 -15.03 -63.45 19.54
CA ARG A 283 -15.37 -64.51 20.52
C ARG A 283 -16.09 -65.71 19.89
N ARG A 284 -16.87 -65.52 18.83
CA ARG A 284 -17.51 -66.64 18.09
C ARG A 284 -16.49 -67.38 17.25
N VAL A 285 -15.58 -66.67 16.60
CA VAL A 285 -14.48 -67.27 15.83
C VAL A 285 -13.59 -68.12 16.74
N ASP A 286 -13.20 -67.61 17.90
CA ASP A 286 -12.39 -68.36 18.89
C ASP A 286 -13.07 -69.68 19.26
N LYS A 287 -14.38 -69.65 19.57
CA LYS A 287 -15.15 -70.87 19.87
C LYS A 287 -15.19 -71.87 18.70
N VAL A 288 -15.30 -71.39 17.46
CA VAL A 288 -15.28 -72.25 16.27
C VAL A 288 -13.89 -72.88 16.11
N VAL A 289 -12.83 -72.11 16.29
CA VAL A 289 -11.45 -72.60 16.25
C VAL A 289 -11.22 -73.68 17.30
N ASP A 290 -11.65 -73.46 18.55
CA ASP A 290 -11.56 -74.45 19.64
C ASP A 290 -12.33 -75.73 19.29
N THR A 291 -13.53 -75.60 18.73
CA THR A 291 -14.35 -76.74 18.30
C THR A 291 -13.67 -77.51 17.17
N CYS A 292 -13.12 -76.82 16.17
CA CYS A 292 -12.36 -77.45 15.08
C CYS A 292 -11.11 -78.16 15.59
N ALA A 293 -10.37 -77.56 16.53
CA ALA A 293 -9.20 -78.19 17.15
C ALA A 293 -9.59 -79.47 17.91
N LEU A 294 -10.71 -79.47 18.64
CA LEU A 294 -11.24 -80.65 19.31
C LEU A 294 -11.61 -81.76 18.31
N VAL A 295 -12.33 -81.42 17.23
CA VAL A 295 -12.70 -82.39 16.18
C VAL A 295 -11.46 -82.98 15.53
N LEU A 296 -10.46 -82.17 15.18
CA LEU A 296 -9.18 -82.65 14.63
C LEU A 296 -8.46 -83.57 15.61
N SER A 297 -8.42 -83.25 16.92
CA SER A 297 -7.82 -84.12 17.94
C SER A 297 -8.50 -85.50 17.97
N ILE A 298 -9.84 -85.56 17.94
CA ILE A 298 -10.60 -86.83 17.89
C ILE A 298 -10.32 -87.61 16.59
N LEU A 299 -10.23 -86.94 15.45
CA LEU A 299 -9.96 -87.60 14.16
C LEU A 299 -8.51 -88.05 14.01
N THR A 300 -7.57 -87.37 14.68
CA THR A 300 -6.13 -87.68 14.63
C THR A 300 -5.68 -88.64 15.74
N THR A 301 -6.49 -88.91 16.77
CA THR A 301 -6.17 -89.96 17.75
C THR A 301 -6.04 -91.31 17.03
N PRO A 302 -4.86 -91.96 17.05
CA PRO A 302 -4.62 -93.20 16.32
C PRO A 302 -5.28 -94.37 17.04
N GLY A 303 -6.59 -94.51 16.85
CA GLY A 303 -7.42 -95.61 17.35
C GLY A 303 -7.47 -96.78 16.36
N GLY A 304 -6.32 -97.37 16.09
CA GLY A 304 -6.18 -98.57 15.26
C GLY A 304 -5.31 -99.64 15.90
N GLU A 305 -5.17 -99.64 17.23
CA GLU A 305 -4.50 -100.73 17.94
C GLU A 305 -5.44 -101.95 17.94
N LYS A 306 -5.28 -102.80 16.91
CA LYS A 306 -5.91 -104.12 16.80
C LYS A 306 -5.70 -104.88 18.10
N ARG A 307 -6.77 -105.05 18.89
CA ARG A 307 -6.79 -106.01 19.99
C ARG A 307 -6.37 -107.37 19.42
N LYS A 308 -5.15 -107.81 19.72
CA LYS A 308 -4.74 -109.19 19.50
C LYS A 308 -5.64 -110.04 20.41
N LEU A 309 -6.55 -110.80 19.80
CA LEU A 309 -7.14 -111.97 20.44
C LEU A 309 -5.98 -112.90 20.78
N ASN A 310 -5.76 -113.16 22.06
CA ASN A 310 -4.91 -114.27 22.50
C ASN A 310 -5.69 -115.57 22.28
N PRO A 311 -5.19 -116.52 21.47
CA PRO A 311 -5.64 -117.89 21.54
C PRO A 311 -4.99 -118.57 22.75
N GLU A 312 -5.75 -119.52 23.31
CA GLU A 312 -5.34 -120.61 24.19
C GLU A 312 -3.84 -120.97 24.19
N GLN A 313 -3.30 -121.17 25.39
CA GLN A 313 -2.37 -122.28 25.60
C GLN A 313 -2.81 -123.10 26.80
N ASP A 314 -3.40 -124.24 26.46
CA ASP A 314 -3.43 -125.48 27.22
C ASP A 314 -2.03 -125.97 27.59
N GLY A 315 -1.94 -126.68 28.72
CA GLY A 315 -1.12 -127.88 28.85
C GLY A 315 0.15 -127.80 29.70
N ALA A 316 0.05 -128.18 30.98
CA ALA A 316 0.67 -129.38 31.57
C ALA A 316 0.50 -129.41 33.09
#